data_AF-A0A9E0ADA9-F1
#
_entry.id   AF-A0A9E0ADA9-F1
#
_cell.length_a   1.000
_cell.length_b   1.000
_cell.length_c   1.000
_cell.angle_alpha   90.00
_cell.angle_beta   90.00
_cell.angle_gamma   90.00
#
_symmetry.space_group_name_H-M   'P 1'
#
loop_
_entity.id
_entity.type
_entity.pdbx_description
1 polymer ?
#
loop_
_entity_poly.entity_id
_entity_poly.type
_entity_poly.pdbx_seq_one_letter_code
_entity_poly.pdbx_strand_id
1 'polypeptide(L)'
;MESSMHSIPQADFINLKNLVLAEYKINYHINDCFSINKLEDVSSKHQLLFQKFESRVQQSNLLFMVDSIFPIILSDLALDVLLGKVTSFSEYIYAKRSPIEIGILANEEYLKYKFFQFVHSLLYSDVSSKKVCDGTLKTNKVFCIKNESGEIDFYTFYEQQVLQLLLLDKLKLEIDLKSSTVSKFNVKINLLIHL
;
A
#
# COMPACT_ATOMS: atom_id res chain seq x y z
N MET A 1 -37.73 18.00 28.85
CA MET A 1 -37.52 16.56 28.56
C MET A 1 -37.81 16.43 27.09
N GLU A 2 -36.84 16.37 26.19
CA GLU A 2 -35.99 15.20 25.97
C GLU A 2 -34.53 15.62 25.72
N SER A 3 -33.62 15.04 26.50
CA SER A 3 -32.19 15.10 26.23
C SER A 3 -31.91 14.08 25.11
N SER A 4 -31.59 14.57 23.92
CA SER A 4 -31.06 13.73 22.86
C SER A 4 -29.69 13.22 23.30
N MET A 5 -29.66 12.00 23.85
CA MET A 5 -28.42 11.26 24.07
C MET A 5 -27.76 11.03 22.72
N HIS A 6 -26.79 11.88 22.37
CA HIS A 6 -25.81 11.51 21.36
C HIS A 6 -25.09 10.28 21.89
N SER A 7 -25.33 9.12 21.27
CA SER A 7 -24.53 7.93 21.54
C SER A 7 -23.07 8.31 21.30
N ILE A 8 -22.26 8.28 22.36
CA ILE A 8 -20.82 8.46 22.26
C ILE A 8 -20.34 7.43 21.23
N PRO A 9 -19.70 7.86 20.12
CA PRO A 9 -19.22 6.92 19.12
C PRO A 9 -18.29 5.92 19.81
N GLN A 10 -18.66 4.65 19.77
CA GLN A 10 -17.89 3.58 20.38
C GLN A 10 -16.53 3.49 19.66
N ALA A 11 -15.47 3.41 20.45
CA ALA A 11 -14.11 3.28 19.92
C ALA A 11 -13.93 1.88 19.29
N ASP A 12 -13.45 1.86 18.05
CA ASP A 12 -13.16 0.64 17.31
C ASP A 12 -11.68 0.26 17.51
N PHE A 13 -11.42 -0.74 18.35
CA PHE A 13 -10.06 -1.20 18.62
C PHE A 13 -9.55 -2.12 17.51
N ILE A 14 -8.42 -1.76 16.91
CA ILE A 14 -7.79 -2.49 15.81
C ILE A 14 -6.39 -2.95 16.25
N ASN A 15 -6.19 -4.26 16.36
CA ASN A 15 -4.88 -4.83 16.58
C ASN A 15 -4.10 -4.90 15.26
N LEU A 16 -2.94 -4.26 15.20
CA LEU A 16 -2.13 -4.20 13.99
C LEU A 16 -1.27 -5.44 13.76
N LYS A 17 -1.05 -6.28 14.78
CA LYS A 17 -0.15 -7.45 14.65
C LYS A 17 -0.69 -8.47 13.64
N ASN A 18 0.13 -8.85 12.65
CA ASN A 18 -0.20 -9.80 11.59
C ASN A 18 -1.43 -9.37 10.76
N LEU A 19 -1.76 -8.08 10.75
CA LEU A 19 -2.91 -7.56 10.03
C LEU A 19 -2.51 -7.21 8.59
N VAL A 20 -3.22 -7.78 7.62
CA VAL A 20 -3.16 -7.32 6.23
C VAL A 20 -4.00 -6.06 6.11
N LEU A 21 -3.34 -4.91 5.91
CA LEU A 21 -3.99 -3.61 5.75
C LEU A 21 -4.52 -3.41 4.33
N ALA A 22 -3.87 -4.02 3.34
CA ALA A 22 -4.30 -3.93 1.95
C ALA A 22 -3.90 -5.13 1.11
N GLU A 23 -4.75 -5.42 0.13
CA GLU A 23 -4.49 -6.35 -0.96
C GLU A 23 -4.81 -5.65 -2.29
N TYR A 24 -3.84 -5.64 -3.20
CA TYR A 24 -4.00 -5.07 -4.54
C TYR A 24 -3.61 -6.08 -5.62
N LYS A 25 -4.52 -6.29 -6.57
CA LYS A 25 -4.25 -7.09 -7.77
C LYS A 25 -3.92 -6.18 -8.94
N ILE A 26 -2.70 -6.30 -9.44
CA ILE A 26 -2.11 -5.42 -10.44
C ILE A 26 -1.88 -6.20 -11.73
N ASN A 27 -2.38 -5.69 -12.85
CA ASN A 27 -2.22 -6.29 -14.16
C ASN A 27 -1.10 -5.60 -14.94
N TYR A 28 -0.17 -6.40 -15.46
CA TYR A 28 0.92 -6.00 -16.31
C TYR A 28 0.81 -6.69 -17.67
N HIS A 29 1.19 -5.97 -18.73
CA HIS A 29 1.47 -6.54 -20.05
C HIS A 29 2.89 -7.10 -20.07
N ILE A 30 3.07 -8.28 -20.64
CA ILE A 30 4.40 -8.80 -20.95
C ILE A 30 4.87 -8.06 -22.21
N ASN A 31 6.00 -7.37 -22.10
CA ASN A 31 6.61 -6.69 -23.24
C ASN A 31 6.85 -7.69 -24.39
N ASP A 32 6.50 -7.29 -25.61
CA ASP A 32 6.43 -8.16 -26.80
C ASP A 32 7.77 -8.85 -27.14
N CYS A 33 8.89 -8.32 -26.63
CA CYS A 33 10.22 -8.92 -26.77
C CYS A 33 10.47 -10.12 -25.83
N PHE A 34 9.53 -10.45 -24.94
CA PHE A 34 9.71 -11.46 -23.89
C PHE A 34 8.56 -12.47 -23.88
N SER A 35 8.85 -13.67 -23.36
CA SER A 35 7.85 -14.69 -23.09
C SER A 35 8.07 -15.19 -21.67
N ILE A 36 7.11 -14.92 -20.80
CA ILE A 36 7.14 -15.30 -19.38
C ILE A 36 6.10 -16.40 -19.19
N ASN A 37 6.54 -17.55 -18.68
CA ASN A 37 5.64 -18.69 -18.42
C ASN A 37 5.33 -18.81 -16.93
N LYS A 38 6.31 -18.46 -16.08
CA LYS A 38 6.19 -18.46 -14.63
C LYS A 38 6.64 -17.12 -14.06
N LEU A 39 6.14 -16.78 -12.88
CA LEU A 39 6.42 -15.47 -12.29
C LEU A 39 7.89 -15.35 -11.85
N GLU A 40 8.51 -16.48 -11.51
CA GLU A 40 9.93 -16.60 -11.15
C GLU A 40 10.87 -16.32 -12.34
N ASP A 41 10.36 -16.36 -13.58
CA ASP A 41 11.15 -16.07 -14.78
C ASP A 41 11.38 -14.56 -14.97
N VAL A 42 10.70 -13.72 -14.19
CA VAL A 42 10.82 -12.26 -14.24
C VAL A 42 12.13 -11.85 -13.57
N SER A 43 13.06 -11.32 -14.37
CA SER A 43 14.39 -10.88 -13.92
C SER A 43 14.56 -9.35 -13.96
N SER A 44 13.69 -8.64 -14.68
CA SER A 44 13.78 -7.20 -14.83
C SER A 44 12.43 -6.52 -15.02
N LYS A 45 12.31 -5.28 -14.51
CA LYS A 45 11.08 -4.48 -14.56
C LYS A 45 10.55 -4.25 -15.97
N HIS A 46 11.43 -3.96 -16.93
CA HIS A 46 11.02 -3.61 -18.30
C HIS A 46 10.35 -4.76 -19.06
N GLN A 47 10.39 -5.99 -18.52
CA GLN A 47 9.65 -7.13 -19.05
C GLN A 47 8.15 -6.99 -18.80
N LEU A 48 7.75 -6.21 -17.78
CA LEU A 48 6.37 -6.02 -17.35
C LEU A 48 5.97 -4.55 -17.40
N LEU A 49 4.99 -4.23 -18.25
CA LEU A 49 4.47 -2.88 -18.40
C LEU A 49 3.16 -2.75 -17.64
N PHE A 50 3.09 -1.82 -16.69
CA PHE A 50 1.86 -1.57 -15.93
C PHE A 50 0.69 -1.23 -16.86
N GLN A 51 -0.43 -1.93 -16.71
CA GLN A 51 -1.67 -1.59 -17.42
C GLN A 51 -2.69 -0.93 -16.50
N LYS A 52 -3.06 -1.63 -15.42
CA LYS A 52 -4.16 -1.22 -14.51
C LYS A 52 -4.24 -2.14 -13.30
N PHE A 53 -5.00 -1.72 -12.31
CA PHE A 53 -5.43 -2.63 -11.24
C PHE A 53 -6.62 -3.47 -11.73
N GLU A 54 -6.81 -4.65 -11.16
CA GLU A 54 -7.96 -5.50 -11.46
C GLU A 54 -9.26 -4.86 -10.96
N SER A 55 -9.23 -4.29 -9.76
CA SER A 55 -10.33 -3.50 -9.22
C SER A 55 -10.22 -2.04 -9.68
N ARG A 56 -11.13 -1.62 -10.57
CA ARG A 56 -11.27 -0.21 -10.96
C ARG A 56 -11.57 0.70 -9.76
N VAL A 57 -12.31 0.20 -8.77
CA VAL A 57 -12.67 0.96 -7.58
C VAL A 57 -11.42 1.24 -6.73
N GLN A 58 -10.59 0.23 -6.48
CA GLN A 58 -9.33 0.43 -5.76
C GLN A 58 -8.40 1.39 -6.52
N GLN A 59 -8.32 1.27 -7.85
CA GLN A 59 -7.53 2.21 -8.66
C GLN A 59 -8.03 3.65 -8.49
N SER A 60 -9.35 3.87 -8.57
CA SER A 60 -9.96 5.18 -8.34
C SER A 60 -9.68 5.69 -6.93
N ASN A 61 -9.82 4.85 -5.90
CA ASN A 61 -9.54 5.25 -4.52
C ASN A 61 -8.09 5.75 -4.37
N LEU A 62 -7.11 5.04 -4.95
CA LEU A 62 -5.71 5.48 -4.95
C LEU A 62 -5.51 6.82 -5.68
N LEU A 63 -6.12 6.97 -6.86
CA LEU A 63 -6.05 8.18 -7.68
C LEU A 63 -6.60 9.41 -6.92
N PHE A 64 -7.76 9.27 -6.27
CA PHE A 64 -8.49 10.38 -5.67
C PHE A 64 -8.06 10.68 -4.23
N MET A 65 -7.72 9.65 -3.43
CA MET A 65 -7.42 9.79 -2.00
C MET A 65 -5.93 9.97 -1.71
N VAL A 66 -5.06 9.72 -2.69
CA VAL A 66 -3.61 9.86 -2.51
C VAL A 66 -3.04 10.80 -3.56
N ASP A 67 -3.02 10.38 -4.82
CA ASP A 67 -2.55 11.17 -5.95
C ASP A 67 -2.79 10.45 -7.28
N SER A 68 -2.90 11.19 -8.38
CA SER A 68 -3.08 10.63 -9.72
C SER A 68 -1.92 9.75 -10.19
N ILE A 69 -0.68 9.98 -9.70
CA ILE A 69 0.48 9.15 -10.05
C ILE A 69 0.63 7.93 -9.14
N PHE A 70 -0.06 7.89 -7.99
CA PHE A 70 0.18 6.88 -6.96
C PHE A 70 -0.04 5.42 -7.42
N PRO A 71 -1.04 5.09 -8.27
CA PRO A 71 -1.16 3.75 -8.84
C PRO A 71 0.11 3.28 -9.58
N ILE A 72 0.82 4.21 -10.24
CA ILE A 72 2.07 3.92 -10.95
C ILE A 72 3.20 3.68 -9.95
N ILE A 73 3.30 4.50 -8.90
CA ILE A 73 4.26 4.30 -7.80
C ILE A 73 4.08 2.92 -7.17
N LEU A 74 2.84 2.58 -6.79
CA LEU A 74 2.53 1.31 -6.15
C LEU A 74 2.80 0.11 -7.08
N SER A 75 2.57 0.29 -8.38
CA SER A 75 2.92 -0.70 -9.40
C SER A 75 4.43 -0.87 -9.58
N ASP A 76 5.23 0.20 -9.56
CA ASP A 76 6.70 0.09 -9.65
C ASP A 76 7.27 -0.60 -8.40
N LEU A 77 6.72 -0.26 -7.24
CA LEU A 77 7.03 -0.91 -5.97
C LEU A 77 6.74 -2.41 -6.00
N ALA A 78 5.56 -2.82 -6.49
CA ALA A 78 5.21 -4.23 -6.59
C ALA A 78 6.19 -5.03 -7.47
N LEU A 79 6.74 -4.41 -8.53
CA LEU A 79 7.79 -5.03 -9.34
C LEU A 79 9.12 -5.14 -8.59
N ASP A 80 9.52 -4.14 -7.79
CA ASP A 80 10.72 -4.27 -6.95
C ASP A 80 10.56 -5.35 -5.87
N VAL A 81 9.36 -5.50 -5.30
CA VAL A 81 9.05 -6.58 -4.36
C VAL A 81 9.10 -7.94 -5.07
N LEU A 82 8.50 -8.05 -6.26
CA LEU A 82 8.57 -9.29 -7.06
C LEU A 82 10.02 -9.70 -7.36
N LEU A 83 10.88 -8.74 -7.69
CA LEU A 83 12.30 -8.97 -7.99
C LEU A 83 13.16 -9.18 -6.73
N GLY A 84 12.54 -9.20 -5.54
CA GLY A 84 13.25 -9.37 -4.26
C GLY A 84 14.20 -8.23 -3.91
N LYS A 85 14.00 -7.05 -4.50
CA LYS A 85 14.86 -5.86 -4.28
C LYS A 85 14.50 -5.12 -3.00
N VAL A 86 13.22 -5.11 -2.63
CA VAL A 86 12.69 -4.40 -1.48
C VAL A 86 11.55 -5.21 -0.84
N THR A 87 11.34 -5.02 0.45
CA THR A 87 10.26 -5.67 1.24
C THR A 87 9.42 -4.68 2.05
N SER A 88 9.71 -3.38 1.95
CA SER A 88 9.04 -2.32 2.71
C SER A 88 9.02 -1.01 1.95
N PHE A 89 8.17 -0.06 2.36
CA PHE A 89 8.15 1.29 1.78
C PHE A 89 9.47 2.02 2.02
N SER A 90 10.04 1.90 3.22
CA SER A 90 11.31 2.54 3.57
C SER A 90 12.45 2.05 2.67
N GLU A 91 12.59 0.74 2.48
CA GLU A 91 13.59 0.16 1.57
C GLU A 91 13.44 0.68 0.13
N TYR A 92 12.21 0.79 -0.37
CA TYR A 92 11.95 1.34 -1.71
C TYR A 92 12.32 2.83 -1.82
N ILE A 93 11.94 3.64 -0.84
CA ILE A 93 12.30 5.07 -0.80
C ILE A 93 13.83 5.23 -0.85
N TYR A 94 14.57 4.45 -0.04
CA TYR A 94 16.03 4.51 -0.01
C TYR A 94 16.68 4.00 -1.31
N ALA A 95 16.14 2.94 -1.91
CA ALA A 95 16.66 2.40 -3.17
C ALA A 95 16.57 3.40 -4.34
N LYS A 96 15.55 4.27 -4.32
CA LYS A 96 15.32 5.32 -5.33
C LYS A 96 16.19 6.56 -5.16
N ARG A 97 17.03 6.62 -4.14
CA ARG A 97 18.01 7.70 -3.90
C ARG A 97 19.18 7.70 -4.91
N SER A 98 19.15 6.85 -5.94
CA SER A 98 20.24 6.72 -6.91
C SER A 98 20.46 8.04 -7.68
N PRO A 99 21.68 8.61 -7.69
CA PRO A 99 21.98 9.90 -8.32
C PRO A 99 21.88 9.89 -9.86
N ILE A 100 21.55 8.75 -10.48
CA ILE A 100 21.47 8.56 -11.93
C ILE A 100 20.01 8.62 -12.44
N GLU A 101 19.00 8.44 -11.57
CA GLU A 101 17.60 8.47 -11.99
C GLU A 101 17.08 9.91 -12.09
N ILE A 102 16.78 10.36 -13.31
CA ILE A 102 16.13 11.66 -13.57
C ILE A 102 14.61 11.42 -13.67
N GLY A 103 13.85 11.88 -12.68
CA GLY A 103 12.38 11.84 -12.71
C GLY A 103 11.72 12.13 -11.35
N ILE A 104 10.41 12.39 -11.36
CA ILE A 104 9.62 12.64 -10.13
C ILE A 104 9.71 11.45 -9.14
N LEU A 105 9.92 10.23 -9.67
CA LEU A 105 10.06 9.00 -8.89
C LEU A 105 11.44 8.80 -8.24
N ALA A 106 12.41 9.67 -8.53
CA ALA A 106 13.76 9.63 -7.95
C ALA A 106 13.93 10.60 -6.75
N ASN A 107 12.85 11.27 -6.35
CA ASN A 107 12.87 12.20 -5.22
C ASN A 107 12.39 11.50 -3.93
N GLU A 108 13.32 11.31 -3.00
CA GLU A 108 13.08 10.69 -1.69
C GLU A 108 11.96 11.38 -0.91
N GLU A 109 12.00 12.71 -0.80
CA GLU A 109 11.01 13.49 -0.05
C GLU A 109 9.61 13.37 -0.67
N TYR A 110 9.56 13.37 -2.00
CA TYR A 110 8.32 13.17 -2.74
C TYR A 110 7.71 11.79 -2.46
N LEU A 111 8.49 10.71 -2.57
CA LEU A 111 8.02 9.35 -2.28
C LEU A 111 7.61 9.21 -0.82
N LYS A 112 8.41 9.74 0.12
CA LYS A 112 8.09 9.75 1.54
C LYS A 112 6.74 10.42 1.81
N TYR A 113 6.50 11.59 1.21
CA TYR A 113 5.21 12.28 1.31
C TYR A 113 4.07 11.43 0.74
N LYS A 114 4.25 10.81 -0.42
CA LYS A 114 3.21 9.97 -1.04
C LYS A 114 2.87 8.72 -0.23
N PHE A 115 3.87 8.01 0.28
CA PHE A 115 3.60 6.85 1.14
C PHE A 115 3.01 7.25 2.48
N PHE A 116 3.41 8.39 3.06
CA PHE A 116 2.79 8.92 4.27
C PHE A 116 1.29 9.18 4.06
N GLN A 117 0.91 9.86 2.97
CA GLN A 117 -0.49 10.08 2.60
C GLN A 117 -1.25 8.78 2.35
N PHE A 118 -0.61 7.81 1.70
CA PHE A 118 -1.20 6.50 1.47
C PHE A 118 -1.49 5.75 2.78
N VAL A 119 -0.54 5.73 3.72
CA VAL A 119 -0.72 5.11 5.04
C VAL A 119 -1.86 5.80 5.79
N HIS A 120 -1.94 7.13 5.75
CA HIS A 120 -3.09 7.86 6.31
C HIS A 120 -4.41 7.36 5.72
N SER A 121 -4.51 7.31 4.39
CA SER A 121 -5.71 6.86 3.69
C SER A 121 -6.05 5.38 3.91
N LEU A 122 -5.04 4.52 4.17
CA LEU A 122 -5.26 3.12 4.59
C LEU A 122 -5.90 3.05 5.97
N LEU A 123 -5.42 3.84 6.92
CA LEU A 123 -5.91 3.80 8.29
C LEU A 123 -7.32 4.40 8.42
N TYR A 124 -7.55 5.54 7.77
CA TYR A 124 -8.71 6.38 8.08
C TYR A 124 -9.74 6.48 6.95
N SER A 125 -9.40 6.13 5.70
CA SER A 125 -10.28 6.33 4.53
C SER A 125 -10.63 5.04 3.79
N ASP A 126 -10.19 3.88 4.32
CA ASP A 126 -10.37 2.55 3.72
C ASP A 126 -9.98 2.48 2.22
N VAL A 127 -8.89 3.15 1.82
CA VAL A 127 -8.47 3.29 0.40
C VAL A 127 -8.23 1.94 -0.31
N SER A 128 -7.97 0.87 0.45
CA SER A 128 -7.80 -0.50 -0.05
C SER A 128 -9.14 -1.24 -0.28
N SER A 129 -10.27 -0.65 0.09
CA SER A 129 -11.60 -1.25 -0.06
C SER A 129 -12.01 -1.42 -1.52
N LYS A 130 -12.87 -2.41 -1.78
CA LYS A 130 -13.58 -2.58 -3.05
C LYS A 130 -14.80 -1.66 -3.18
N LYS A 131 -15.08 -0.83 -2.17
CA LYS A 131 -16.09 0.23 -2.20
C LYS A 131 -15.43 1.57 -2.49
N VAL A 132 -16.15 2.46 -3.18
CA VAL A 132 -15.68 3.81 -3.47
C VAL A 132 -15.52 4.57 -2.15
N CYS A 133 -14.35 5.19 -1.97
CA CYS A 133 -14.11 6.08 -0.84
C CYS A 133 -14.90 7.38 -1.06
N ASP A 134 -15.67 7.78 -0.05
CA ASP A 134 -16.42 9.04 -0.01
C ASP A 134 -15.59 10.22 0.54
N GLY A 135 -14.36 9.94 0.99
CA GLY A 135 -13.46 10.92 1.63
C GLY A 135 -13.73 11.11 3.12
N THR A 136 -14.68 10.37 3.71
CA THR A 136 -14.97 10.45 5.14
C THR A 136 -13.87 9.76 5.95
N LEU A 137 -13.27 10.50 6.90
CA LEU A 137 -12.27 9.95 7.81
C LEU A 137 -12.91 9.23 8.99
N LYS A 138 -12.48 8.00 9.23
CA LYS A 138 -12.88 7.18 10.37
C LYS A 138 -12.00 7.46 11.60
N THR A 139 -12.35 8.50 12.35
CA THR A 139 -11.55 8.98 13.49
C THR A 139 -11.82 8.23 14.81
N ASN A 140 -12.82 7.35 14.86
CA ASN A 140 -13.18 6.55 16.04
C ASN A 140 -12.31 5.29 16.21
N LYS A 141 -11.33 5.05 15.32
CA LYS A 141 -10.42 3.90 15.38
C LYS A 141 -9.33 4.12 16.42
N VAL A 142 -9.03 3.10 17.21
CA VAL A 142 -7.89 3.03 18.13
C VAL A 142 -7.01 1.86 17.73
N PHE A 143 -5.81 2.17 17.24
CA PHE A 143 -4.86 1.15 16.79
C PHE A 143 -3.97 0.69 17.96
N CYS A 144 -3.76 -0.62 18.06
CA CYS A 144 -3.01 -1.23 19.14
C CYS A 144 -1.84 -2.04 18.57
N ILE A 145 -0.64 -1.88 19.14
CA ILE A 145 0.53 -2.70 18.81
C ILE A 145 1.22 -3.14 20.10
N LYS A 146 1.70 -4.39 20.14
CA LYS A 146 2.54 -4.86 21.24
C LYS A 146 3.99 -4.43 20.97
N ASN A 147 4.58 -3.67 21.88
CA ASN A 147 5.95 -3.19 21.76
C ASN A 147 6.98 -4.25 22.21
N GLU A 148 8.27 -3.89 22.13
CA GLU A 148 9.38 -4.80 22.45
C GLU A 148 9.48 -5.15 23.94
N SER A 149 9.01 -4.26 24.84
CA SER A 149 8.89 -4.55 26.27
C SER A 149 7.70 -5.45 26.61
N GLY A 150 6.82 -5.70 25.64
CA GLY A 150 5.65 -6.54 25.78
C GLY A 150 4.40 -5.80 26.28
N GLU A 151 4.44 -4.48 26.36
CA GLU A 151 3.31 -3.61 26.65
C GLU A 151 2.51 -3.31 25.37
N ILE A 152 1.30 -2.77 25.51
CA ILE A 152 0.43 -2.41 24.39
C ILE A 152 0.44 -0.89 24.25
N ASP A 153 0.95 -0.40 23.12
CA ASP A 153 0.84 1.00 22.74
C ASP A 153 -0.50 1.21 22.02
N PHE A 154 -1.17 2.30 22.36
CA PHE A 154 -2.45 2.70 21.79
C PHE A 154 -2.28 4.00 21.00
N TYR A 155 -2.81 4.02 19.78
CA TYR A 155 -2.78 5.19 18.90
C TYR A 155 -4.21 5.52 18.48
N THR A 156 -4.70 6.66 18.95
CA THR A 156 -5.96 7.24 18.48
C THR A 156 -5.69 8.10 17.24
N PHE A 157 -6.73 8.76 16.72
CA PHE A 157 -6.57 9.73 15.65
C PHE A 157 -5.64 10.90 16.04
N TYR A 158 -5.51 11.25 17.32
CA TYR A 158 -4.64 12.34 17.78
C TYR A 158 -3.15 11.98 17.66
N GLU A 159 -2.79 10.70 17.80
CA GLU A 159 -1.43 10.19 17.60
C GLU A 159 -1.16 9.73 16.16
N GLN A 160 -2.02 10.12 15.19
CA GLN A 160 -1.95 9.62 13.81
C GLN A 160 -0.58 9.82 13.14
N GLN A 161 0.12 10.91 13.42
CA GLN A 161 1.42 11.19 12.78
C GLN A 161 2.49 10.21 13.26
N VAL A 162 2.49 9.90 14.56
CA VAL A 162 3.40 8.94 15.17
C VAL A 162 3.14 7.55 14.61
N LEU A 163 1.87 7.15 14.53
CA LEU A 163 1.48 5.87 13.96
C LEU A 163 1.84 5.76 12.47
N GLN A 164 1.61 6.81 11.67
CA GLN A 164 1.94 6.80 10.24
C GLN A 164 3.45 6.66 10.01
N LEU A 165 4.28 7.35 10.79
CA LEU A 165 5.74 7.20 10.72
C LEU A 165 6.19 5.78 11.12
N LEU A 166 5.61 5.24 12.19
CA LEU A 166 5.87 3.86 12.62
C LEU A 166 5.53 2.86 11.51
N LEU A 167 4.37 3.00 10.87
CA LEU A 167 3.92 2.09 9.81
C LEU A 167 4.69 2.28 8.51
N LEU A 168 5.13 3.49 8.19
CA LEU A 168 5.98 3.72 7.02
C LEU A 168 7.28 2.91 7.10
N ASP A 169 7.81 2.73 8.32
CA ASP A 169 9.01 1.94 8.57
C ASP A 169 8.73 0.43 8.70
N LYS A 170 7.65 0.07 9.41
CA LYS A 170 7.39 -1.32 9.79
C LYS A 170 6.56 -2.12 8.78
N LEU A 171 5.76 -1.48 7.92
CA LEU A 171 4.92 -2.22 6.98
C LEU A 171 5.77 -3.00 5.98
N LYS A 172 5.43 -4.28 5.87
CA LYS A 172 6.00 -5.24 4.94
C LYS A 172 5.10 -5.44 3.73
N LEU A 173 5.78 -5.74 2.63
CA LEU A 173 5.21 -5.90 1.30
C LEU A 173 5.58 -7.29 0.80
N GLU A 174 4.58 -8.05 0.38
CA GLU A 174 4.76 -9.41 -0.11
C GLU A 174 4.00 -9.61 -1.41
N ILE A 175 4.58 -10.38 -2.34
CA ILE A 175 3.82 -10.91 -3.48
C ILE A 175 3.26 -12.27 -3.12
N ASP A 176 1.94 -12.38 -3.06
CA ASP A 176 1.28 -13.67 -2.96
C ASP A 176 1.35 -14.40 -4.30
N LEU A 177 2.37 -15.25 -4.43
CA LEU A 177 2.62 -16.05 -5.65
C LEU A 177 1.44 -16.98 -5.98
N LYS A 178 0.70 -17.46 -4.99
CA LYS A 178 -0.42 -18.40 -5.21
C LYS A 178 -1.62 -17.71 -5.85
N SER A 179 -1.86 -16.46 -5.48
CA SER A 179 -2.94 -15.64 -6.06
C SER A 179 -2.51 -14.85 -7.29
N SER A 180 -1.21 -14.87 -7.62
CA SER A 180 -0.65 -14.27 -8.83
C SER A 180 -0.74 -15.24 -10.01
N THR A 181 -0.89 -14.73 -11.23
CA THR A 181 -1.08 -15.57 -12.42
C THR A 181 -0.32 -15.04 -13.62
N VAL A 182 0.24 -15.95 -14.41
CA VAL A 182 0.84 -15.63 -15.71
C VAL A 182 -0.07 -16.18 -16.82
N SER A 183 -0.29 -15.37 -17.84
CA SER A 183 -1.00 -15.71 -19.07
C SER A 183 -0.18 -15.24 -20.26
N LYS A 184 -0.57 -15.66 -21.48
CA LYS A 184 0.22 -15.47 -22.72
C LYS A 184 0.86 -14.08 -22.87
N PHE A 185 0.13 -13.03 -22.53
CA PHE A 185 0.60 -11.64 -22.66
C PHE A 185 0.44 -10.82 -21.39
N ASN A 186 -0.06 -11.41 -20.29
CA ASN A 186 -0.36 -10.64 -19.09
C ASN A 186 0.10 -11.38 -17.84
N VAL A 187 0.63 -10.61 -16.90
CA VAL A 187 0.95 -11.05 -15.55
C VAL A 187 0.03 -10.31 -14.58
N LYS A 188 -0.61 -11.07 -13.68
CA LYS A 188 -1.34 -10.52 -12.55
C LYS A 188 -0.53 -10.75 -11.29
N ILE A 189 -0.21 -9.68 -10.58
CA ILE A 189 0.54 -9.71 -9.32
C ILE A 189 -0.43 -9.38 -8.19
N ASN A 190 -0.45 -10.20 -7.15
CA ASN A 190 -1.17 -9.91 -5.91
C ASN A 190 -0.21 -9.35 -4.86
N LEU A 191 -0.28 -8.05 -4.60
CA LEU A 191 0.51 -7.35 -3.59
C LEU A 191 -0.25 -7.31 -2.26
N LEU A 192 0.39 -7.80 -1.20
CA LEU A 192 -0.08 -7.71 0.18
C LEU A 192 0.73 -6.66 0.95
N ILE A 193 0.04 -5.86 1.76
CA ILE A 193 0.62 -4.86 2.64
C ILE A 193 0.19 -5.20 4.07
N HIS A 194 1.15 -5.52 4.93
CA HIS A 194 0.86 -6.03 6.26
C HIS A 194 1.90 -5.58 7.28
N LEU A 195 1.58 -5.75 8.56
CA LEU A 195 2.50 -5.55 9.68
C LEU A 195 2.90 -6.89 10.31
#